data_AF-A0A1J7BSB2-F1
#
_entry.id   AF-A0A1J7BSB2-F1
#
_cell.length_a   1.000
_cell.length_b   1.000
_cell.length_c   1.000
_cell.angle_alpha   90.00
_cell.angle_beta   90.00
_cell.angle_gamma   90.00
#
_symmetry.space_group_name_H-M   'P 1'
#
loop_
_entity.id
_entity.type
_entity.pdbx_description
1 polymer ?
#
loop_
_entity_poly.entity_id
_entity_poly.type
_entity_poly.pdbx_seq_one_letter_code
_entity_poly.pdbx_strand_id
1 'polypeptide(L)'
;MKSFKIIGVILVIQIFINCDKKEKFTIDEPEKTLLKYTVFEEKVTDNPIKTQILTDIIINKNDSITTDKIEVLLKQLYQERINRTDFQYRENPNSVAVYAYLSKERAESGAGQWIAMIAKMPIDSEFKITFNEFAINSLDEKEITKWNLSYEQRKMIWDKMIFAERDSQSEADNRYPLVPGLTKEDLIKNSKLAEKLKVKKEEKIIKDYKITRITLDSISLEGLSNDWEFPKRK
;
A
#
# COMPACT_ATOMS: atom_id res chain seq x y z
N MET A 1 2.43 73.18 64.01
CA MET A 1 1.51 72.17 64.60
C MET A 1 0.99 71.32 63.45
N LYS A 2 1.10 69.99 63.33
CA LYS A 2 1.74 68.86 64.05
C LYS A 2 2.09 67.89 62.90
N SER A 3 3.35 67.64 62.56
CA SER A 3 4.16 66.45 62.94
C SER A 3 3.38 65.15 63.15
N PHE A 4 3.62 64.12 62.32
CA PHE A 4 3.77 62.67 62.64
C PHE A 4 4.18 61.95 61.34
N LYS A 5 5.48 61.69 61.14
CA LYS A 5 6.26 60.46 61.42
C LYS A 5 6.17 59.38 60.33
N ILE A 6 7.29 59.29 59.62
CA ILE A 6 7.89 58.17 58.87
C ILE A 6 7.85 56.86 59.69
N ILE A 7 7.63 55.70 59.03
CA ILE A 7 8.37 54.43 59.17
C ILE A 7 7.89 53.42 58.12
N GLY A 8 8.85 52.81 57.40
CA GLY A 8 8.82 51.46 56.77
C GLY A 8 7.82 51.23 55.64
N VAL A 9 8.15 50.59 54.52
CA VAL A 9 9.13 49.54 54.27
C VAL A 9 9.54 49.64 52.79
N ILE A 10 10.85 49.66 52.53
CA ILE A 10 11.40 49.47 51.19
C ILE A 10 11.29 47.98 50.88
N LEU A 11 10.31 47.61 50.05
CA LEU A 11 10.24 46.28 49.46
C LEU A 11 11.03 46.31 48.15
N VAL A 12 12.28 45.84 48.20
CA VAL A 12 13.06 45.50 47.02
C VAL A 12 12.44 44.24 46.41
N ILE A 13 11.51 44.39 45.48
CA ILE A 13 11.14 43.27 44.61
C ILE A 13 12.19 43.23 43.51
N GLN A 14 13.04 42.22 43.62
CA GLN A 14 14.01 41.87 42.61
C GLN A 14 13.32 41.65 41.26
N ILE A 15 13.92 42.28 40.27
CA ILE A 15 13.80 42.00 38.86
C ILE A 15 14.11 40.52 38.65
N PHE A 16 13.08 39.72 38.35
CA PHE A 16 13.26 38.59 37.45
C PHE A 16 12.67 39.02 36.11
N ILE A 17 13.58 39.47 35.24
CA ILE A 17 13.41 39.39 33.80
C ILE A 17 13.06 37.93 33.53
N ASN A 18 11.76 37.65 33.39
CA ASN A 18 11.32 36.42 32.77
C ASN A 18 11.64 36.62 31.29
N CYS A 19 12.91 36.42 30.98
CA CYS A 19 13.41 36.31 29.65
C CYS A 19 12.58 35.18 29.04
N ASP A 20 11.81 35.50 28.01
CA ASP A 20 11.22 34.53 27.10
C ASP A 20 12.36 33.61 26.63
N LYS A 21 12.60 32.55 27.41
CA LYS A 21 13.21 31.35 26.91
C LYS A 21 12.19 30.85 25.91
N LYS A 22 12.37 31.28 24.66
CA LYS A 22 12.05 30.43 23.52
C LYS A 22 12.69 29.09 23.87
N GLU A 23 11.88 28.17 24.38
CA GLU A 23 12.21 26.76 24.38
C GLU A 23 12.51 26.47 22.91
N LYS A 24 13.80 26.46 22.60
CA LYS A 24 14.28 25.67 21.49
C LYS A 24 13.90 24.26 21.87
N PHE A 25 12.77 23.83 21.32
CA PHE A 25 12.45 22.44 21.14
C PHE A 25 13.56 21.88 20.25
N THR A 26 14.69 21.53 20.86
CA THR A 26 15.66 20.61 20.27
C THR A 26 14.99 19.26 20.37
N ILE A 27 14.23 18.94 19.33
CA ILE A 27 13.85 17.57 19.02
C ILE A 27 15.17 16.89 18.69
N ASP A 28 15.83 16.30 19.69
CA ASP A 28 16.77 15.20 19.48
C ASP A 28 15.95 13.96 19.04
N GLU A 29 15.20 14.11 17.94
CA GLU A 29 14.62 12.96 17.26
C GLU A 29 15.81 12.28 16.59
N PRO A 30 16.04 10.98 16.83
CA PRO A 30 16.96 10.24 16.01
C PRO A 30 16.50 10.44 14.57
N GLU A 31 17.34 11.07 13.76
CA GLU A 31 17.09 11.41 12.35
C GLU A 31 16.34 10.22 11.72
N LYS A 32 15.02 10.34 11.60
CA LYS A 32 14.14 9.24 11.22
C LYS A 32 14.40 9.04 9.74
N THR A 33 15.43 8.25 9.43
CA THR A 33 15.89 8.04 8.06
C THR A 33 14.70 7.57 7.25
N LEU A 34 14.27 8.41 6.32
CA LEU A 34 13.15 8.12 5.43
C LEU A 34 13.46 6.84 4.66
N LEU A 35 12.42 6.02 4.44
CA LEU A 35 12.54 4.85 3.59
C LEU A 35 12.97 5.29 2.19
N LYS A 36 13.98 4.61 1.65
CA LYS A 36 14.38 4.78 0.27
C LYS A 36 13.30 4.19 -0.62
N TYR A 37 12.96 4.92 -1.67
CA TYR A 37 11.96 4.50 -2.63
C TYR A 37 12.37 4.92 -4.04
N THR A 38 11.70 4.34 -5.03
CA THR A 38 11.72 4.80 -6.42
C THR A 38 10.29 5.08 -6.86
N VAL A 39 10.09 6.13 -7.65
CA VAL A 39 8.80 6.35 -8.30
C VAL A 39 8.68 5.37 -9.45
N PHE A 40 7.69 4.48 -9.38
CA PHE A 40 7.43 3.49 -10.42
C PHE A 40 6.62 4.11 -11.56
N GLU A 41 5.51 4.75 -11.22
CA GLU A 41 4.59 5.37 -12.17
C GLU A 41 3.96 6.62 -11.55
N GLU A 42 3.73 7.64 -12.35
CA GLU A 42 2.90 8.79 -11.97
C GLU A 42 1.90 9.08 -13.09
N LYS A 43 0.61 9.15 -12.74
CA LYS A 43 -0.47 9.52 -13.66
C LYS A 43 -1.09 10.82 -13.20
N VAL A 44 -1.05 11.80 -14.08
CA VAL A 44 -1.71 13.09 -13.89
C VAL A 44 -2.95 13.15 -14.78
N THR A 45 -4.09 13.47 -14.18
CA THR A 45 -5.32 13.79 -14.89
C THR A 45 -5.69 15.22 -14.55
N ASP A 46 -5.82 16.08 -15.56
CA ASP A 46 -6.22 17.46 -15.36
C ASP A 46 -7.38 17.83 -16.29
N ASN A 47 -8.52 18.16 -15.69
CA ASN A 47 -9.74 18.57 -16.38
C ASN A 47 -10.54 19.54 -15.48
N PRO A 48 -11.58 20.22 -15.99
CA PRO A 48 -12.32 21.23 -15.22
C PRO A 48 -12.87 20.75 -13.87
N ILE A 49 -13.21 19.47 -13.76
CA ILE A 49 -13.86 18.90 -12.57
C ILE A 49 -12.81 18.31 -11.62
N LYS A 50 -11.70 17.78 -12.15
CA LYS A 50 -10.75 16.97 -11.40
C LYS A 50 -9.32 17.24 -11.87
N THR A 51 -8.45 17.54 -10.90
CA THR A 51 -7.00 17.55 -11.06
C THR A 51 -6.46 16.51 -10.10
N GLN A 52 -5.97 15.40 -10.63
CA GLN A 52 -5.55 14.23 -9.88
C GLN A 52 -4.12 13.83 -10.16
N ILE A 53 -3.40 13.46 -9.11
CA ILE A 53 -2.10 12.81 -9.18
C ILE A 53 -2.19 11.44 -8.52
N LEU A 54 -1.93 10.38 -9.29
CA LEU A 54 -1.76 9.03 -8.78
C LEU A 54 -0.28 8.67 -8.89
N THR A 55 0.35 8.27 -7.80
CA THR A 55 1.76 7.86 -7.78
C THR A 55 1.89 6.46 -7.22
N ASP A 56 2.58 5.60 -7.96
CA ASP A 56 3.02 4.29 -7.47
C ASP A 56 4.51 4.38 -7.13
N ILE A 57 4.91 3.93 -5.95
CA ILE A 57 6.30 3.88 -5.51
C ILE A 57 6.72 2.46 -5.16
N ILE A 58 8.00 2.13 -5.37
CA ILE A 58 8.62 0.90 -4.86
C ILE A 58 9.54 1.24 -3.69
N ILE A 59 9.24 0.70 -2.52
CA ILE A 59 10.08 0.81 -1.32
C ILE A 59 11.26 -0.17 -1.44
N ASN A 60 12.45 0.28 -1.04
CA ASN A 60 13.63 -0.57 -0.99
C ASN A 60 13.50 -1.64 0.11
N LYS A 61 13.47 -2.91 -0.28
CA LYS A 61 13.35 -4.07 0.64
C LYS A 61 14.54 -4.18 1.64
N ASN A 62 15.67 -3.53 1.37
CA ASN A 62 16.83 -3.56 2.27
C ASN A 62 16.71 -2.62 3.47
N ASP A 63 15.71 -1.73 3.48
CA ASP A 63 15.47 -0.86 4.62
C ASP A 63 14.65 -1.60 5.69
N SER A 64 14.78 -1.19 6.96
CA SER A 64 13.87 -1.64 8.01
C SER A 64 12.52 -0.96 7.82
N ILE A 65 11.62 -1.65 7.12
CA ILE A 65 10.26 -1.22 6.80
C ILE A 65 9.37 -1.39 8.04
N THR A 66 8.74 -0.30 8.46
CA THR A 66 7.77 -0.27 9.58
C THR A 66 6.61 0.65 9.20
N THR A 67 5.42 0.41 9.77
CA THR A 67 4.23 1.24 9.55
C THR A 67 4.52 2.73 9.77
N ASP A 68 5.20 3.07 10.86
CA ASP A 68 5.56 4.46 11.21
C ASP A 68 6.47 5.13 10.17
N LYS A 69 7.37 4.38 9.54
CA LYS A 69 8.26 4.93 8.50
C LYS A 69 7.54 5.04 7.16
N ILE A 70 6.69 4.08 6.83
CA ILE A 70 5.83 4.14 5.65
C ILE A 70 4.89 5.36 5.76
N GLU A 71 4.27 5.57 6.93
CA GLU A 71 3.36 6.69 7.15
C GLU A 71 4.03 8.04 6.94
N VAL A 72 5.23 8.23 7.51
CA VAL A 72 6.01 9.46 7.33
C VAL A 72 6.36 9.67 5.86
N LEU A 73 6.84 8.63 5.17
CA LEU A 73 7.15 8.72 3.74
C LEU A 73 5.90 9.10 2.93
N LEU A 74 4.77 8.42 3.15
CA LEU A 74 3.53 8.67 2.42
C LEU A 74 3.01 10.09 2.66
N LYS A 75 3.02 10.58 3.90
CA LYS A 75 2.63 11.96 4.23
C LYS A 75 3.52 12.97 3.52
N GLN A 76 4.84 12.77 3.50
CA GLN A 76 5.75 13.65 2.78
C GLN A 76 5.42 13.68 1.27
N LEU A 77 5.30 12.52 0.64
CA LEU A 77 5.01 12.42 -0.79
C LEU A 77 3.66 13.06 -1.14
N TYR A 78 2.64 12.85 -0.31
CA TYR A 78 1.35 13.50 -0.47
C TYR A 78 1.47 15.02 -0.40
N GLN A 79 2.22 15.57 0.56
CA GLN A 79 2.42 17.01 0.70
C GLN A 79 3.17 17.61 -0.52
N GLU A 80 4.20 16.94 -1.02
CA GLU A 80 4.89 17.36 -2.24
C GLU A 80 3.92 17.46 -3.44
N ARG A 81 3.00 16.49 -3.56
CA ARG A 81 2.06 16.39 -4.69
C ARG A 81 0.89 17.35 -4.57
N ILE A 82 0.31 17.51 -3.38
CA ILE A 82 -0.82 18.43 -3.17
C ILE A 82 -0.41 19.90 -3.34
N ASN A 83 0.87 20.22 -3.17
CA ASN A 83 1.41 21.58 -3.32
C ASN A 83 1.89 21.90 -4.75
N ARG A 84 1.76 20.96 -5.70
CA ARG A 84 2.08 21.22 -7.12
C ARG A 84 1.11 22.23 -7.71
N THR A 85 1.61 23.06 -8.64
CA THR A 85 0.87 24.16 -9.25
C THR A 85 0.88 24.21 -10.78
N ASP A 86 1.41 23.18 -11.41
CA ASP A 86 1.63 23.08 -12.86
C ASP A 86 0.40 22.62 -13.66
N PHE A 87 -0.82 23.01 -13.26
CA PHE A 87 -2.08 22.55 -13.86
C PHE A 87 -2.84 23.66 -14.60
N GLN A 88 -3.62 23.27 -15.60
CA GLN A 88 -4.38 24.18 -16.45
C GLN A 88 -5.68 24.65 -15.78
N TYR A 89 -6.39 23.74 -15.08
CA TYR A 89 -7.76 24.01 -14.62
C TYR A 89 -7.86 24.41 -13.14
N ARG A 90 -6.82 24.17 -12.34
CA ARG A 90 -6.79 24.45 -10.91
C ARG A 90 -5.38 24.84 -10.49
N GLU A 91 -5.27 25.63 -9.42
CA GLU A 91 -3.96 25.96 -8.86
C GLU A 91 -3.31 24.74 -8.18
N ASN A 92 -4.08 23.85 -7.55
CA ASN A 92 -3.56 22.64 -6.90
C ASN A 92 -4.46 21.43 -7.20
N PRO A 93 -3.93 20.19 -7.13
CA PRO A 93 -4.75 19.01 -7.34
C PRO A 93 -5.80 18.88 -6.23
N ASN A 94 -7.01 18.47 -6.61
CA ASN A 94 -8.08 18.17 -5.67
C ASN A 94 -8.20 16.67 -5.36
N SER A 95 -7.35 15.84 -5.97
CA SER A 95 -7.21 14.43 -5.63
C SER A 95 -5.76 14.00 -5.72
N VAL A 96 -5.26 13.34 -4.68
CA VAL A 96 -3.91 12.78 -4.67
C VAL A 96 -4.01 11.39 -4.07
N ALA A 97 -3.37 10.41 -4.70
CA ALA A 97 -3.13 9.12 -4.08
C ALA A 97 -1.69 8.67 -4.32
N VAL A 98 -1.07 8.10 -3.29
CA VAL A 98 0.25 7.48 -3.37
C VAL A 98 0.12 6.05 -2.85
N TYR A 99 0.50 5.09 -3.69
CA TYR A 99 0.50 3.66 -3.38
C TYR A 99 1.94 3.18 -3.22
N ALA A 100 2.22 2.48 -2.13
CA ALA A 100 3.53 1.90 -1.86
C ALA A 100 3.53 0.39 -2.10
N TYR A 101 4.49 -0.08 -2.88
CA TYR A 101 4.70 -1.49 -3.21
C TYR A 101 6.10 -1.94 -2.79
N LEU A 102 6.27 -3.25 -2.60
CA LEU A 102 7.58 -3.85 -2.31
C LEU A 102 8.35 -4.25 -3.57
N SER A 103 7.67 -4.38 -4.71
CA SER A 103 8.29 -4.77 -5.98
C SER A 103 7.53 -4.17 -7.15
N LYS A 104 8.20 -4.07 -8.30
CA LYS A 104 7.58 -3.66 -9.55
C LYS A 104 6.49 -4.65 -9.98
N GLU A 105 6.74 -5.93 -9.78
CA GLU A 105 5.83 -7.03 -10.11
C GLU A 105 4.49 -6.86 -9.39
N ARG A 106 4.50 -6.47 -8.11
CA ARG A 106 3.29 -6.16 -7.34
C ARG A 106 2.52 -4.95 -7.88
N ALA A 107 3.23 -3.89 -8.27
CA ALA A 107 2.61 -2.70 -8.84
C ALA A 107 1.95 -3.00 -10.21
N GLU A 108 2.58 -3.86 -11.01
CA GLU A 108 2.10 -4.23 -12.35
C GLU A 108 1.03 -5.34 -12.35
N SER A 109 0.76 -5.99 -11.21
CA SER A 109 -0.13 -7.16 -11.17
C SER A 109 -1.60 -6.82 -11.41
N GLY A 110 -1.99 -5.55 -11.23
CA GLY A 110 -3.38 -5.08 -11.31
C GLY A 110 -4.29 -5.59 -10.18
N ALA A 111 -3.75 -6.34 -9.22
CA ALA A 111 -4.49 -6.95 -8.12
C ALA A 111 -4.49 -6.08 -6.84
N GLY A 112 -3.93 -4.88 -6.88
CA GLY A 112 -3.89 -3.97 -5.72
C GLY A 112 -2.96 -4.46 -4.61
N GLN A 113 -1.81 -5.05 -4.94
CA GLN A 113 -0.85 -5.61 -3.97
C GLN A 113 0.07 -4.56 -3.31
N TRP A 114 -0.50 -3.39 -2.98
CA TRP A 114 0.19 -2.35 -2.23
C TRP A 114 0.27 -2.74 -0.74
N ILE A 115 1.31 -2.27 -0.07
CA ILE A 115 1.50 -2.47 1.38
C ILE A 115 0.93 -1.31 2.19
N ALA A 116 0.85 -0.14 1.58
CA ALA A 116 0.18 1.01 2.13
C ALA A 116 -0.27 1.97 1.03
N MET A 117 -1.28 2.78 1.33
CA MET A 117 -1.70 3.89 0.49
C MET A 117 -2.06 5.10 1.32
N ILE A 118 -1.81 6.30 0.79
CA ILE A 118 -2.39 7.56 1.27
C ILE A 118 -3.24 8.12 0.12
N ALA A 119 -4.49 8.48 0.39
CA ALA A 119 -5.36 9.01 -0.64
C ALA A 119 -6.32 10.08 -0.12
N LYS A 120 -6.59 11.07 -0.96
CA LYS A 120 -7.70 12.03 -0.82
C LYS A 120 -8.43 12.11 -2.16
N MET A 121 -9.73 11.84 -2.16
CA MET A 121 -10.61 12.04 -3.30
C MET A 121 -11.23 13.44 -3.27
N PRO A 122 -11.80 13.95 -4.40
CA PRO A 122 -12.33 15.31 -4.46
C PRO A 122 -13.43 15.63 -3.43
N ILE A 123 -14.16 14.61 -2.97
CA ILE A 123 -15.24 14.73 -1.98
C ILE A 123 -14.77 14.53 -0.54
N ASP A 124 -13.54 14.07 -0.33
CA ASP A 124 -13.02 13.81 1.00
C ASP A 124 -12.56 15.12 1.66
N SER A 125 -12.90 15.31 2.94
CA SER A 125 -12.43 16.45 3.72
C SER A 125 -10.93 16.36 4.02
N GLU A 126 -10.42 15.16 4.21
CA GLU A 126 -9.05 14.85 4.62
C GLU A 126 -8.50 13.63 3.87
N PHE A 127 -7.18 13.48 3.83
CA PHE A 127 -6.58 12.25 3.32
C PHE A 127 -6.73 11.11 4.32
N LYS A 128 -6.75 9.88 3.83
CA LYS A 128 -6.74 8.66 4.62
C LYS A 128 -5.50 7.85 4.31
N ILE A 129 -4.91 7.25 5.32
CA ILE A 129 -3.82 6.28 5.18
C ILE A 129 -4.39 4.90 5.47
N THR A 130 -4.08 3.93 4.63
CA THR A 130 -4.51 2.54 4.78
C THR A 130 -3.30 1.64 4.64
N PHE A 131 -3.18 0.66 5.53
CA PHE A 131 -2.12 -0.32 5.53
C PHE A 131 -2.69 -1.69 5.18
N ASN A 132 -1.95 -2.45 4.38
CA ASN A 132 -2.21 -3.85 4.19
C ASN A 132 -1.42 -4.62 5.24
N GLU A 133 -2.08 -4.91 6.37
CA GLU A 133 -1.43 -5.57 7.50
C GLU A 133 -0.87 -6.95 7.14
N PHE A 134 -1.52 -7.69 6.24
CA PHE A 134 -1.00 -8.99 5.77
C PHE A 134 0.35 -8.82 5.06
N ALA A 135 0.45 -7.83 4.17
CA ALA A 135 1.69 -7.54 3.44
C ALA A 135 2.83 -7.05 4.34
N ILE A 136 2.49 -6.30 5.39
CA ILE A 136 3.48 -5.80 6.36
C ILE A 136 3.94 -6.94 7.27
N ASN A 137 3.01 -7.75 7.78
CA ASN A 137 3.31 -8.87 8.66
C ASN A 137 4.10 -9.99 7.94
N SER A 138 3.96 -10.11 6.62
CA SER A 138 4.72 -11.09 5.83
C SER A 138 6.19 -10.72 5.58
N LEU A 139 6.60 -9.48 5.88
CA LEU A 139 7.99 -9.04 5.76
C LEU A 139 8.96 -9.82 6.66
N ASP A 140 8.47 -10.30 7.81
CA ASP A 140 9.25 -11.05 8.79
C ASP A 140 9.07 -12.58 8.66
N GLU A 141 8.38 -13.06 7.62
CA GLU A 141 8.11 -14.49 7.47
C GLU A 141 9.41 -15.26 7.20
N LYS A 142 9.64 -16.32 8.00
CA LYS A 142 10.78 -17.20 7.81
C LYS A 142 10.53 -18.21 6.70
N GLU A 143 11.49 -18.30 5.78
CA GLU A 143 11.51 -19.33 4.74
C GLU A 143 11.73 -20.73 5.36
N ILE A 144 10.64 -21.45 5.61
CA ILE A 144 10.67 -22.81 6.14
C ILE A 144 10.19 -23.84 5.12
N THR A 145 10.62 -25.09 5.31
CA THR A 145 10.09 -26.24 4.56
C THR A 145 8.73 -26.64 5.12
N LYS A 146 7.73 -26.82 4.25
CA LYS A 146 6.38 -27.28 4.59
C LYS A 146 5.95 -28.33 3.56
N TRP A 147 5.24 -29.38 3.99
CA TRP A 147 4.75 -30.45 3.09
C TRP A 147 5.82 -31.09 2.19
N ASN A 148 7.05 -31.22 2.68
CA ASN A 148 8.22 -31.68 1.91
C ASN A 148 8.57 -30.82 0.68
N LEU A 149 8.14 -29.56 0.68
CA LEU A 149 8.46 -28.58 -0.35
C LEU A 149 9.25 -27.42 0.26
N SER A 150 10.29 -26.99 -0.44
CA SER A 150 11.00 -25.75 -0.12
C SER A 150 10.09 -24.53 -0.32
N TYR A 151 10.45 -23.39 0.26
CA TYR A 151 9.72 -22.13 0.04
C TYR A 151 9.60 -21.79 -1.45
N GLU A 152 10.72 -21.85 -2.18
CA GLU A 152 10.76 -21.65 -3.63
C GLU A 152 9.84 -22.59 -4.42
N GLN A 153 9.78 -23.87 -4.05
CA GLN A 153 8.85 -24.80 -4.70
C GLN A 153 7.40 -24.40 -4.49
N ARG A 154 7.03 -23.96 -3.29
CA ARG A 154 5.67 -23.50 -2.99
C ARG A 154 5.34 -22.20 -3.72
N LYS A 155 6.28 -21.26 -3.83
CA LYS A 155 6.15 -20.04 -4.65
C LYS A 155 5.95 -20.36 -6.13
N MET A 156 6.70 -21.31 -6.68
CA MET A 156 6.49 -21.75 -8.07
C MET A 156 5.12 -22.42 -8.28
N ILE A 157 4.64 -23.20 -7.31
CA ILE A 157 3.31 -23.81 -7.36
C ILE A 157 2.25 -22.71 -7.33
N TRP A 158 2.37 -21.75 -6.40
CA TRP A 158 1.51 -20.56 -6.33
C TRP A 158 1.44 -19.82 -7.65
N ASP A 159 2.58 -19.49 -8.27
CA ASP A 159 2.60 -18.80 -9.56
C ASP A 159 1.83 -19.58 -10.63
N LYS A 160 2.01 -20.91 -10.68
CA LYS A 160 1.27 -21.78 -11.60
C LYS A 160 -0.23 -21.80 -11.31
N MET A 161 -0.65 -21.71 -10.05
CA MET A 161 -2.07 -21.60 -9.68
C MET A 161 -2.67 -20.27 -10.16
N ILE A 162 -1.96 -19.16 -9.96
CA ILE A 162 -2.41 -17.84 -10.43
C ILE A 162 -2.51 -17.81 -11.96
N PHE A 163 -1.55 -18.38 -12.69
CA PHE A 163 -1.66 -18.51 -14.15
C PHE A 163 -2.79 -19.45 -14.56
N ALA A 164 -2.97 -20.59 -13.87
CA ALA A 164 -4.06 -21.52 -14.16
C ALA A 164 -5.43 -20.84 -14.06
N GLU A 165 -5.65 -20.03 -13.03
CA GLU A 165 -6.88 -19.25 -12.85
C GLU A 165 -7.07 -18.23 -13.98
N ARG A 166 -6.07 -17.36 -14.20
CA ARG A 166 -6.15 -16.30 -15.22
C ARG A 166 -6.34 -16.83 -16.63
N ASP A 167 -5.62 -17.89 -16.99
CA ASP A 167 -5.74 -18.49 -18.32
C ASP A 167 -7.08 -19.19 -18.50
N SER A 168 -7.65 -19.74 -17.42
CA SER A 168 -8.96 -20.39 -17.46
C SER A 168 -10.09 -19.37 -17.59
N GLN A 169 -9.99 -18.25 -16.85
CA GLN A 169 -10.91 -17.14 -17.01
C GLN A 169 -10.81 -16.54 -18.42
N SER A 170 -9.59 -16.29 -18.91
CA SER A 170 -9.39 -15.75 -20.26
C SER A 170 -9.94 -16.68 -21.34
N GLU A 171 -9.76 -17.99 -21.21
CA GLU A 171 -10.33 -18.97 -22.15
C GLU A 171 -11.86 -19.01 -22.06
N ALA A 172 -12.43 -18.88 -20.86
CA ALA A 172 -13.87 -18.80 -20.67
C ALA A 172 -14.46 -17.52 -21.27
N ASP A 173 -13.82 -16.38 -21.07
CA ASP A 173 -14.21 -15.08 -21.63
C ASP A 173 -14.15 -15.10 -23.16
N ASN A 174 -13.17 -15.80 -23.74
CA ASN A 174 -13.10 -15.96 -25.20
C ASN A 174 -14.25 -16.81 -25.77
N ARG A 175 -14.75 -17.80 -25.00
CA ARG A 175 -15.83 -18.70 -25.45
C ARG A 175 -17.23 -18.20 -25.10
N TYR A 176 -17.36 -17.51 -23.96
CA TYR A 176 -18.59 -16.90 -23.46
C TYR A 176 -18.29 -15.44 -23.07
N PRO A 177 -18.16 -14.53 -24.05
CA PRO A 177 -17.74 -13.15 -23.81
C PRO A 177 -18.68 -12.37 -22.91
N LEU A 178 -18.11 -11.62 -21.97
CA LEU A 178 -18.86 -10.79 -21.04
C LEU A 178 -19.10 -9.38 -21.61
N VAL A 179 -20.02 -9.26 -22.58
CA VAL A 179 -20.40 -8.00 -23.26
C VAL A 179 -21.68 -7.35 -22.71
N PRO A 180 -22.00 -6.08 -23.03
CA PRO A 180 -23.28 -5.49 -22.61
C PRO A 180 -24.49 -6.29 -23.10
N GLY A 181 -25.50 -6.46 -22.24
CA GLY A 181 -26.76 -7.16 -22.58
C GLY A 181 -26.81 -8.66 -22.24
N LEU A 182 -25.84 -9.19 -21.49
CA LEU A 182 -25.83 -10.59 -21.05
C LEU A 182 -27.00 -10.95 -20.14
N THR A 183 -27.36 -12.23 -20.20
CA THR A 183 -28.26 -12.86 -19.23
C THR A 183 -27.48 -13.41 -18.03
N LYS A 184 -28.19 -13.69 -16.93
CA LYS A 184 -27.61 -14.39 -15.78
C LYS A 184 -27.06 -15.77 -16.17
N GLU A 185 -27.73 -16.44 -17.10
CA GLU A 185 -27.35 -17.74 -17.62
C GLU A 185 -26.00 -17.69 -18.35
N ASP A 186 -25.70 -16.61 -19.07
CA ASP A 186 -24.41 -16.44 -19.75
C ASP A 186 -23.27 -16.26 -18.74
N LEU A 187 -23.49 -15.47 -17.68
CA LEU A 187 -22.55 -15.34 -16.56
C LEU A 187 -22.25 -16.70 -15.91
N ILE A 188 -23.30 -17.50 -15.68
CA ILE A 188 -23.17 -18.84 -15.08
C ILE A 188 -22.39 -19.77 -16.03
N LYS A 189 -22.64 -19.73 -17.34
CA LYS A 189 -21.93 -20.56 -18.33
C LYS A 189 -20.44 -20.21 -18.37
N ASN A 190 -20.11 -18.92 -18.42
CA ASN A 190 -18.72 -18.45 -18.38
C ASN A 190 -18.02 -18.94 -17.10
N SER A 191 -18.60 -18.64 -15.93
CA SER A 191 -18.02 -19.00 -14.63
C SER A 191 -17.83 -20.51 -14.47
N LYS A 192 -18.82 -21.32 -14.87
CA LYS A 192 -18.68 -22.80 -14.84
C LYS A 192 -17.59 -23.31 -15.76
N LEU A 193 -17.41 -22.69 -16.94
CA LEU A 193 -16.34 -23.06 -17.85
C LEU A 193 -14.96 -22.69 -17.27
N ALA A 194 -14.81 -21.48 -16.73
CA ALA A 194 -13.58 -21.02 -16.09
C ALA A 194 -13.16 -21.96 -14.96
N GLU A 195 -14.11 -22.31 -14.07
CA GLU A 195 -13.85 -23.23 -12.96
C GLU A 195 -13.44 -24.63 -13.44
N LYS A 196 -14.15 -25.20 -14.42
CA LYS A 196 -13.81 -26.50 -15.01
C LYS A 196 -12.39 -26.51 -15.61
N LEU A 197 -12.01 -25.43 -16.29
CA LEU A 197 -10.68 -25.29 -16.89
C LEU A 197 -9.60 -25.12 -15.82
N LYS A 198 -9.88 -24.34 -14.77
CA LYS A 198 -8.98 -24.14 -13.62
C LYS A 198 -8.69 -25.48 -12.94
N VAL A 199 -9.72 -26.23 -12.56
CA VAL A 199 -9.57 -27.56 -11.93
C VAL A 199 -8.71 -28.48 -12.79
N LYS A 200 -8.92 -28.52 -14.12
CA LYS A 200 -8.09 -29.33 -15.03
C LYS A 200 -6.62 -28.94 -15.02
N LYS A 201 -6.31 -27.64 -14.94
CA LYS A 201 -4.93 -27.14 -14.88
C LYS A 201 -4.30 -27.42 -13.52
N GLU A 202 -5.05 -27.29 -12.44
CA GLU A 202 -4.60 -27.63 -11.09
C GLU A 202 -4.29 -29.12 -10.94
N GLU A 203 -5.08 -30.02 -11.52
CA GLU A 203 -4.77 -31.46 -11.54
C GLU A 203 -3.42 -31.75 -12.22
N LYS A 204 -3.04 -30.95 -13.23
CA LYS A 204 -1.70 -31.04 -13.84
C LYS A 204 -0.62 -30.61 -12.85
N ILE A 205 -0.82 -29.50 -12.11
CA ILE A 205 0.12 -29.04 -11.08
C ILE A 205 0.30 -30.11 -10.00
N ILE A 206 -0.80 -30.69 -9.51
CA ILE A 206 -0.80 -31.77 -8.51
C ILE A 206 0.07 -32.94 -8.98
N LYS A 207 -0.12 -33.38 -10.23
CA LYS A 207 0.66 -34.47 -10.83
C LYS A 207 2.14 -34.11 -10.99
N ASP A 208 2.44 -32.91 -11.51
CA ASP A 208 3.81 -32.47 -11.81
C ASP A 208 4.66 -32.37 -10.53
N TYR A 209 4.05 -31.93 -9.42
CA TYR A 209 4.73 -31.76 -8.13
C TYR A 209 4.55 -32.94 -7.17
N LYS A 210 3.79 -33.98 -7.56
CA LYS A 210 3.46 -35.15 -6.73
C LYS A 210 2.88 -34.77 -5.36
N ILE A 211 2.00 -33.78 -5.34
CA ILE A 211 1.31 -33.30 -4.14
C ILE A 211 -0.13 -33.79 -4.10
N THR A 212 -0.84 -33.53 -3.00
CA THR A 212 -2.28 -33.80 -2.89
C THR A 212 -3.09 -32.53 -3.19
N ARG A 213 -4.39 -32.67 -3.44
CA ARG A 213 -5.32 -31.53 -3.53
C ARG A 213 -5.27 -30.67 -2.25
N ILE A 214 -5.29 -31.30 -1.08
CA ILE A 214 -5.19 -30.62 0.22
C ILE A 214 -3.90 -29.80 0.32
N THR A 215 -2.78 -30.32 -0.17
CA THR A 215 -1.51 -29.59 -0.20
C THR A 215 -1.56 -28.39 -1.14
N LEU A 216 -2.14 -28.54 -2.34
CA LEU A 216 -2.32 -27.42 -3.28
C LEU A 216 -3.19 -26.31 -2.65
N ASP A 217 -4.31 -26.68 -2.04
CA ASP A 217 -5.21 -25.74 -1.39
C ASP A 217 -4.52 -25.04 -0.20
N SER A 218 -3.69 -25.77 0.55
CA SER A 218 -2.90 -25.20 1.65
C SER A 218 -1.83 -24.22 1.16
N ILE A 219 -1.21 -24.48 0.01
CA ILE A 219 -0.27 -23.53 -0.63
C ILE A 219 -1.02 -22.28 -1.10
N SER A 220 -2.25 -22.43 -1.61
CA SER A 220 -3.11 -21.28 -1.95
C SER A 220 -3.36 -20.40 -0.73
N LEU A 221 -3.75 -21.00 0.39
CA LEU A 221 -4.00 -20.30 1.64
C LEU A 221 -2.73 -19.66 2.22
N GLU A 222 -1.59 -20.34 2.13
CA GLU A 222 -0.28 -19.77 2.50
C GLU A 222 0.04 -18.55 1.64
N GLY A 223 -0.10 -18.65 0.31
CA GLY A 223 0.17 -17.55 -0.61
C GLY A 223 -0.72 -16.34 -0.36
N LEU A 224 -2.00 -16.55 -0.04
CA LEU A 224 -2.91 -15.46 0.34
C LEU A 224 -2.53 -14.85 1.71
N SER A 225 -2.29 -15.69 2.71
CA SER A 225 -2.01 -15.24 4.09
C SER A 225 -0.69 -14.48 4.19
N ASN A 226 0.27 -14.85 3.35
CA ASN A 226 1.60 -14.24 3.31
C ASN A 226 1.74 -13.19 2.20
N ASP A 227 0.62 -12.81 1.57
CA ASP A 227 0.57 -11.81 0.50
C ASP A 227 1.65 -12.07 -0.57
N TRP A 228 1.73 -13.30 -1.06
CA TRP A 228 2.69 -13.65 -2.11
C TRP A 228 2.38 -12.88 -3.40
N GLU A 229 3.44 -12.37 -4.03
CA GLU A 229 3.35 -11.61 -5.28
C GLU A 229 2.57 -12.40 -6.35
N PHE A 230 1.68 -11.72 -7.06
CA PHE A 230 0.98 -12.34 -8.20
C PHE A 230 1.88 -12.15 -9.42
N PRO A 231 2.30 -13.22 -10.10
CA PRO A 231 3.28 -13.11 -11.17
C PRO A 231 2.76 -12.27 -12.33
N LYS A 232 3.61 -11.50 -13.00
CA LYS A 232 3.22 -10.73 -14.19
C LYS A 232 2.91 -11.66 -15.37
N ARG A 233 1.92 -11.32 -16.21
CA ARG A 233 1.79 -11.95 -17.54
C ARG A 233 3.05 -11.63 -18.35
N LYS A 234 3.70 -12.66 -18.87
CA LYS A 234 4.80 -12.52 -19.84
C LYS A 234 4.29 -12.02 -21.18
#